data_AF-A0A965E127-F1
#
_entry.id   AF-A0A965E127-F1
#
_cell.length_a   1.000
_cell.length_b   1.000
_cell.length_c   1.000
_cell.angle_alpha   90.00
_cell.angle_beta   90.00
_cell.angle_gamma   90.00
#
_symmetry.space_group_name_H-M   'P 1'
#
loop_
_entity.id
_entity.type
_entity.pdbx_description
1 polymer ?
#
loop_
_entity_poly.entity_id
_entity_poly.type
_entity_poly.pdbx_seq_one_letter_code
_entity_poly.pdbx_strand_id
1 'polypeptide(L)'
;MTGRRISLPISDQRFRDHYAEQIGITDSATYPVLSLPSYQSVLRPIPPARRLALEAHLLAIYDEAAREDGWPPPTRPPIHPEAEALLRQACSMCGGNCCSTAKDHAYLNAGTVWRVMQDDPHFTAQDFVAAYLSALPSESWEGSCLFHGPAGCSLPRRLRSDTCNVHYCPPLAKWRDAMLPDGPFRAMVVAGEPAKLVVFVDGGKVQPVPLTTVEDDSR
;
A
#
# COMPACT_ATOMS: atom_id res chain seq x y z
N MET A 1 26.65 -31.48 19.10
CA MET A 1 26.81 -30.74 17.84
C MET A 1 25.51 -30.00 17.57
N THR A 2 25.40 -28.74 18.01
CA THR A 2 24.21 -27.91 17.78
C THR A 2 24.32 -27.28 16.39
N GLY A 3 23.70 -27.91 15.40
CA GLY A 3 23.62 -27.36 14.05
C GLY A 3 23.01 -25.97 14.09
N ARG A 4 23.71 -24.98 13.55
CA ARG A 4 23.16 -23.65 13.29
C ARG A 4 22.01 -23.82 12.29
N ARG A 5 20.78 -23.67 12.76
CA ARG A 5 19.58 -23.64 11.91
C ARG A 5 19.65 -22.38 11.04
N ILE A 6 19.65 -22.54 9.73
CA ILE A 6 19.68 -21.44 8.77
C ILE A 6 18.26 -21.32 8.18
N SER A 7 17.67 -20.12 8.24
CA SER A 7 16.40 -19.83 7.56
C SER A 7 16.64 -19.80 6.06
N LEU A 8 15.78 -20.44 5.27
CA LEU A 8 15.85 -20.33 3.80
C LEU A 8 15.66 -18.87 3.36
N PRO A 9 16.41 -18.39 2.35
CA PRO A 9 16.19 -17.06 1.77
C PRO A 9 14.78 -16.96 1.15
N ILE A 10 14.15 -15.79 1.27
CA ILE A 10 12.82 -15.52 0.67
C ILE A 10 12.79 -15.76 -0.85
N SER A 11 13.94 -15.63 -1.52
CA SER A 11 14.07 -15.88 -2.96
C SER A 11 14.13 -17.36 -3.34
N ASP A 12 14.41 -18.28 -2.41
CA ASP A 12 14.55 -19.73 -2.67
C ASP A 12 13.20 -20.34 -3.08
N GLN A 13 13.21 -21.25 -4.05
CA GLN A 13 12.01 -21.98 -4.48
C GLN A 13 11.45 -22.85 -3.35
N ARG A 14 12.31 -23.45 -2.53
CA ARG A 14 11.90 -24.26 -1.37
C ARG A 14 11.12 -23.43 -0.34
N PHE A 15 11.45 -22.14 -0.20
CA PHE A 15 10.67 -21.23 0.65
C PHE A 15 9.25 -21.05 0.09
N ARG A 16 9.11 -20.87 -1.23
CA ARG A 16 7.78 -20.77 -1.86
C ARG A 16 6.98 -22.06 -1.70
N ASP A 17 7.60 -23.20 -1.98
CA ASP A 17 6.94 -24.52 -1.92
C ASP A 17 6.42 -24.78 -0.51
N HIS A 18 7.24 -24.54 0.50
CA HIS A 18 6.87 -24.69 1.91
C HIS A 18 5.58 -23.94 2.30
N TYR A 19 5.43 -22.69 1.85
CA TYR A 19 4.23 -21.90 2.16
C TYR A 19 3.06 -22.21 1.22
N ALA A 20 3.33 -22.60 -0.03
CA ALA A 20 2.30 -22.98 -0.99
C ALA A 20 1.59 -24.28 -0.59
N GLU A 21 2.33 -25.28 -0.11
CA GLU A 21 1.79 -26.57 0.35
C GLU A 21 0.78 -26.40 1.50
N GLN A 22 1.02 -25.46 2.42
CA GLN A 22 0.14 -25.20 3.56
C GLN A 22 -1.27 -24.76 3.17
N ILE A 23 -1.43 -24.19 1.98
CA ILE A 23 -2.72 -23.72 1.46
C ILE A 23 -3.13 -24.45 0.17
N GLY A 24 -2.44 -25.53 -0.19
CA GLY A 24 -2.78 -26.38 -1.33
C GLY A 24 -2.48 -25.77 -2.70
N ILE A 25 -1.54 -24.83 -2.82
CA ILE A 25 -1.06 -24.33 -4.11
C ILE A 25 -0.01 -25.30 -4.66
N THR A 26 -0.26 -25.86 -5.84
CA THR A 26 0.62 -26.87 -6.47
C THR A 26 1.57 -26.31 -7.53
N ASP A 27 1.33 -25.09 -8.01
CA ASP A 27 2.12 -24.42 -9.06
C ASP A 27 2.83 -23.15 -8.53
N SER A 28 3.35 -23.23 -7.30
CA SER A 28 4.06 -22.15 -6.57
C SER A 28 5.10 -21.39 -7.40
N ALA A 29 5.79 -22.07 -8.32
CA ALA A 29 6.81 -21.50 -9.22
C ALA A 29 6.25 -20.41 -10.15
N THR A 30 4.94 -20.39 -10.35
CA THR A 30 4.25 -19.37 -11.17
C THR A 30 3.91 -18.10 -10.39
N TYR A 31 4.12 -18.07 -9.07
CA TYR A 31 3.91 -16.92 -8.21
C TYR A 31 5.23 -16.16 -8.02
N PRO A 32 5.43 -15.00 -8.68
CA PRO A 32 6.61 -14.18 -8.43
C PRO A 32 6.64 -13.73 -6.96
N VAL A 33 7.84 -13.79 -6.34
CA VAL A 33 8.02 -13.38 -4.93
C VAL A 33 8.24 -11.88 -4.85
N LEU A 34 7.41 -11.20 -4.06
CA LEU A 34 7.51 -9.79 -3.76
C LEU A 34 7.95 -9.64 -2.30
N SER A 35 9.26 -9.45 -2.09
CA SER A 35 9.81 -9.15 -0.76
C SER A 35 9.63 -7.67 -0.46
N LEU A 36 8.81 -7.36 0.54
CA LEU A 36 8.48 -6.01 0.97
C LEU A 36 9.10 -5.72 2.33
N PRO A 37 9.43 -4.46 2.64
CA PRO A 37 9.72 -4.07 4.01
C PRO A 37 8.51 -4.34 4.91
N SER A 38 8.71 -4.32 6.23
CA SER A 38 7.63 -4.32 7.19
C SER A 38 7.76 -3.09 8.05
N TYR A 39 6.79 -2.19 7.94
CA TYR A 39 6.66 -1.06 8.85
C TYR A 39 6.24 -1.58 10.22
N GLN A 40 7.04 -1.26 11.22
CA GLN A 40 6.86 -1.73 12.59
C GLN A 40 6.67 -0.52 13.47
N SER A 41 5.41 -0.14 13.62
CA SER A 41 5.01 0.90 14.56
C SER A 41 3.80 0.40 15.35
N VAL A 42 3.20 1.25 16.16
CA VAL A 42 2.03 0.93 16.97
C VAL A 42 0.80 1.60 16.37
N LEU A 43 -0.32 0.88 16.29
CA LEU A 43 -1.61 1.49 15.99
C LEU A 43 -2.06 2.32 17.18
N ARG A 44 -2.41 3.58 16.92
CA ARG A 44 -2.86 4.52 17.95
C ARG A 44 -4.07 5.30 17.45
N PRO A 45 -4.98 5.70 18.35
CA PRO A 45 -5.96 6.72 18.05
C PRO A 45 -5.28 7.98 17.50
N ILE A 46 -5.89 8.60 16.49
CA ILE A 46 -5.33 9.81 15.87
C ILE A 46 -5.37 10.96 16.88
N PRO A 47 -4.21 11.57 17.24
CA PRO A 47 -4.20 12.71 18.15
C PRO A 47 -5.00 13.90 17.59
N PRO A 48 -5.78 14.62 18.42
CA PRO A 48 -6.57 15.78 17.97
C PRO A 48 -5.73 16.84 17.26
N ALA A 49 -4.49 17.07 17.71
CA ALA A 49 -3.57 18.03 17.09
C ALA A 49 -3.23 17.69 15.63
N ARG A 50 -3.07 16.40 15.29
CA ARG A 50 -2.81 15.96 13.91
C ARG A 50 -4.03 16.14 13.02
N ARG A 51 -5.23 15.91 13.57
CA ARG A 51 -6.50 16.16 12.85
C ARG A 51 -6.65 17.65 12.52
N LEU A 52 -6.37 18.53 13.47
CA LEU A 52 -6.39 19.99 13.26
C LEU A 52 -5.33 20.43 12.23
N ALA A 53 -4.13 19.85 12.28
CA ALA A 53 -3.09 20.12 11.29
C ALA A 53 -3.49 19.70 9.87
N LEU A 54 -4.13 18.52 9.73
CA LEU A 54 -4.68 18.07 8.46
C LEU A 54 -5.79 19.01 7.96
N GLU A 55 -6.74 19.40 8.82
CA GLU A 55 -7.82 20.33 8.45
C GLU A 55 -7.28 21.68 7.96
N ALA A 56 -6.33 22.27 8.69
CA ALA A 56 -5.67 23.51 8.29
C ALA A 56 -4.92 23.35 6.95
N HIS A 57 -4.24 22.22 6.75
CA HIS A 57 -3.55 21.90 5.50
C HIS A 57 -4.52 21.80 4.32
N LEU A 58 -5.65 21.09 4.50
CA LEU A 58 -6.67 20.90 3.45
C LEU A 58 -7.28 22.24 3.01
N LEU A 59 -7.57 23.14 3.95
CA LEU A 59 -8.06 24.48 3.64
C LEU A 59 -7.02 25.29 2.86
N ALA A 60 -5.76 25.26 3.29
CA ALA A 60 -4.68 26.00 2.64
C ALA A 60 -4.47 25.56 1.18
N ILE A 61 -4.40 24.25 0.93
CA ILE A 61 -4.20 23.72 -0.44
C ILE A 61 -5.44 23.92 -1.32
N TYR A 62 -6.64 23.99 -0.72
CA TYR A 62 -7.86 24.29 -1.47
C TYR A 62 -7.86 25.74 -1.95
N ASP A 63 -7.57 26.68 -1.04
CA ASP A 63 -7.48 28.09 -1.42
C ASP A 63 -6.37 28.33 -2.45
N GLU A 64 -5.25 27.59 -2.37
CA GLU A 64 -4.19 27.60 -3.38
C GLU A 64 -4.70 27.12 -4.74
N ALA A 65 -5.36 25.97 -4.80
CA ALA A 65 -5.92 25.43 -6.05
C ALA A 65 -6.99 26.34 -6.66
N ALA A 66 -7.77 27.05 -5.85
CA ALA A 66 -8.79 27.98 -6.32
C ALA A 66 -8.22 29.28 -6.93
N ARG A 67 -6.95 29.61 -6.64
CA ARG A 67 -6.27 30.82 -7.16
C ARG A 67 -5.45 30.58 -8.42
N GLU A 68 -5.06 29.33 -8.66
CA GLU A 68 -4.16 28.98 -9.76
C GLU A 68 -4.88 28.17 -10.84
N ASP A 69 -4.82 28.66 -12.08
CA ASP A 69 -5.30 27.95 -13.26
C ASP A 69 -4.21 27.03 -13.83
N GLY A 70 -4.63 25.91 -14.44
CA GLY A 70 -3.78 25.13 -15.34
C GLY A 70 -2.82 24.13 -14.67
N TRP A 71 -3.20 23.54 -13.55
CA TRP A 71 -2.46 22.40 -12.99
C TRP A 71 -2.33 21.28 -14.03
N PRO A 72 -1.15 20.66 -14.17
CA PRO A 72 -0.96 19.60 -15.15
C PRO A 72 -1.91 18.43 -14.83
N PRO A 73 -2.54 17.84 -15.86
CA PRO A 73 -3.40 16.69 -15.66
C PRO A 73 -2.56 15.57 -15.03
N PRO A 74 -3.09 14.92 -13.98
CA PRO A 74 -2.38 13.85 -13.32
C PRO A 74 -2.19 12.68 -14.28
N THR A 75 -0.94 12.22 -14.39
CA THR A 75 -0.59 11.06 -15.20
C THR A 75 -0.90 9.80 -14.41
N ARG A 76 -2.14 9.31 -14.52
CA ARG A 76 -2.49 7.96 -14.06
C ARG A 76 -2.55 7.02 -15.25
N PRO A 77 -1.49 6.24 -15.55
CA PRO A 77 -1.62 5.19 -16.54
C PRO A 77 -2.73 4.22 -16.09
N PRO A 78 -3.58 3.75 -17.02
CA PRO A 78 -4.58 2.75 -16.70
C PRO A 78 -3.88 1.49 -16.18
N ILE A 79 -4.37 0.93 -15.09
CA ILE A 79 -3.91 -0.32 -14.51
C ILE A 79 -5.09 -1.29 -14.54
N HIS A 80 -4.84 -2.55 -14.88
CA HIS A 80 -5.87 -3.59 -14.85
C HIS A 80 -6.50 -3.68 -13.45
N PRO A 81 -7.84 -3.80 -13.29
CA PRO A 81 -8.49 -3.79 -11.98
C PRO A 81 -7.94 -4.82 -10.99
N GLU A 82 -7.60 -6.02 -11.46
CA GLU A 82 -7.02 -7.09 -10.64
C GLU A 82 -5.59 -6.78 -10.20
N ALA A 83 -4.78 -6.16 -11.08
CA ALA A 83 -3.46 -5.65 -10.71
C ALA A 83 -3.58 -4.55 -9.65
N GLU A 84 -4.56 -3.66 -9.78
CA GLU A 84 -4.81 -2.62 -8.78
C GLU A 84 -5.17 -3.23 -7.43
N ALA A 85 -6.02 -4.26 -7.41
CA ALA A 85 -6.40 -4.97 -6.19
C ALA A 85 -5.18 -5.61 -5.51
N LEU A 86 -4.32 -6.31 -6.27
CA LEU A 86 -3.10 -6.91 -5.75
C LEU A 86 -2.14 -5.86 -5.21
N LEU A 87 -1.86 -4.80 -5.98
CA LEU A 87 -0.96 -3.72 -5.57
C LEU A 87 -1.47 -3.04 -4.29
N ARG A 88 -2.78 -2.83 -4.17
CA ARG A 88 -3.40 -2.27 -2.95
C ARG A 88 -3.19 -3.18 -1.74
N GLN A 89 -3.43 -4.48 -1.90
CA GLN A 89 -3.23 -5.48 -0.85
C GLN A 89 -1.76 -5.54 -0.45
N ALA A 90 -0.85 -5.70 -1.41
CA ALA A 90 0.59 -5.76 -1.17
C ALA A 90 1.12 -4.48 -0.49
N CYS A 91 0.66 -3.29 -0.87
CA CYS A 91 1.00 -2.04 -0.20
C CYS A 91 0.54 -1.99 1.27
N SER A 92 -0.60 -2.60 1.62
CA SER A 92 -1.06 -2.68 3.02
C SER A 92 -0.19 -3.62 3.87
N MET A 93 0.40 -4.65 3.27
CA MET A 93 1.20 -5.66 3.98
C MET A 93 2.53 -5.13 4.52
N CYS A 94 3.14 -4.16 3.84
CA CYS A 94 4.34 -3.52 4.33
C CYS A 94 4.05 -2.46 5.40
N GLY A 95 2.77 -2.25 5.76
CA GLY A 95 2.32 -1.18 6.64
C GLY A 95 2.75 0.19 6.11
N GLY A 96 2.67 0.42 4.80
CA GLY A 96 2.91 1.75 4.23
C GLY A 96 4.27 2.34 4.59
N ASN A 97 5.35 1.56 4.55
CA ASN A 97 6.70 2.07 4.86
C ASN A 97 7.02 3.35 4.05
N CYS A 98 6.60 3.41 2.78
CA CYS A 98 6.70 4.62 1.97
C CYS A 98 5.83 5.78 2.47
N CYS A 99 4.64 5.49 3.03
CA CYS A 99 3.71 6.47 3.59
C CYS A 99 4.23 7.17 4.87
N SER A 100 5.28 6.63 5.51
CA SER A 100 5.88 7.24 6.71
C SER A 100 6.36 8.67 6.50
N THR A 101 6.73 9.03 5.27
CA THR A 101 7.22 10.38 4.97
C THR A 101 6.10 11.38 4.64
N ALA A 102 4.84 10.92 4.52
CA ALA A 102 3.69 11.76 4.18
C ALA A 102 3.08 12.50 5.39
N LYS A 103 3.35 12.02 6.61
CA LYS A 103 2.95 12.62 7.89
C LYS A 103 1.53 13.20 7.90
N ASP A 104 1.40 14.49 8.19
CA ASP A 104 0.11 15.13 8.45
C ASP A 104 -0.59 15.64 7.20
N HIS A 105 0.15 15.76 6.10
CA HIS A 105 -0.32 16.32 4.84
C HIS A 105 -0.64 15.25 3.80
N ALA A 106 -0.27 13.98 4.01
CA ALA A 106 -0.57 12.85 3.11
C ALA A 106 -0.11 13.05 1.64
N TYR A 107 0.92 13.89 1.43
CA TYR A 107 1.33 14.45 0.13
C TYR A 107 0.23 15.19 -0.66
N LEU A 108 -0.88 15.55 0.00
CA LEU A 108 -1.92 16.36 -0.61
C LEU A 108 -1.37 17.74 -0.88
N ASN A 109 -1.67 18.27 -2.06
CA ASN A 109 -1.25 19.57 -2.55
C ASN A 109 -2.37 20.18 -3.41
N ALA A 110 -2.19 21.42 -3.85
CA ALA A 110 -3.17 22.11 -4.69
C ALA A 110 -3.49 21.35 -5.98
N GLY A 111 -2.50 20.71 -6.63
CA GLY A 111 -2.75 19.83 -7.79
C GLY A 111 -3.70 18.66 -7.50
N THR A 112 -3.65 18.09 -6.29
CA THR A 112 -4.60 17.06 -5.85
C THR A 112 -6.01 17.63 -5.73
N VAL A 113 -6.16 18.81 -5.15
CA VAL A 113 -7.46 19.49 -5.04
C VAL A 113 -8.00 19.78 -6.43
N TRP A 114 -7.19 20.38 -7.30
CA TRP A 114 -7.57 20.72 -8.65
C TRP A 114 -8.10 19.50 -9.41
N ARG A 115 -7.41 18.35 -9.36
CA ARG A 115 -7.93 17.11 -9.95
C ARG A 115 -9.29 16.73 -9.38
N VAL A 116 -9.43 16.72 -8.06
CA VAL A 116 -10.70 16.34 -7.41
C VAL A 116 -11.85 17.28 -7.83
N MET A 117 -11.58 18.57 -7.98
CA MET A 117 -12.56 19.55 -8.49
C MET A 117 -12.89 19.35 -9.98
N GLN A 118 -11.98 18.82 -10.80
CA GLN A 118 -12.31 18.46 -12.19
C GLN A 118 -13.26 17.25 -12.25
N ASP A 119 -13.13 16.30 -11.31
CA ASP A 119 -14.03 15.15 -11.21
C ASP A 119 -15.42 15.55 -10.67
N ASP A 120 -15.51 16.60 -9.85
CA ASP A 120 -16.75 17.18 -9.33
C ASP A 120 -16.65 18.72 -9.19
N PRO A 121 -17.13 19.49 -10.19
CA PRO A 121 -17.03 20.96 -10.18
C PRO A 121 -17.82 21.67 -9.08
N HIS A 122 -18.74 21.00 -8.40
CA HIS A 122 -19.50 21.58 -7.29
C HIS A 122 -18.86 21.32 -5.92
N PHE A 123 -17.71 20.65 -5.90
CA PHE A 123 -17.03 20.24 -4.68
C PHE A 123 -16.43 21.45 -3.96
N THR A 124 -17.13 21.94 -2.94
CA THR A 124 -16.71 23.13 -2.19
C THR A 124 -15.54 22.85 -1.26
N ALA A 125 -14.92 23.90 -0.70
CA ALA A 125 -13.89 23.76 0.33
C ALA A 125 -14.38 22.94 1.54
N GLN A 126 -15.65 23.15 1.93
CA GLN A 126 -16.27 22.44 3.05
C GLN A 126 -16.48 20.97 2.72
N ASP A 127 -16.97 20.66 1.52
CA ASP A 127 -17.15 19.28 1.05
C ASP A 127 -15.81 18.54 0.93
N PHE A 128 -14.79 19.23 0.43
CA PHE A 128 -13.43 18.73 0.35
C PHE A 128 -12.91 18.37 1.74
N VAL A 129 -12.91 19.30 2.69
CA VAL A 129 -12.45 19.04 4.06
C VAL A 129 -13.25 17.89 4.69
N ALA A 130 -14.58 17.91 4.58
CA ALA A 130 -15.45 16.89 5.16
C ALA A 130 -15.17 15.49 4.58
N ALA A 131 -14.97 15.38 3.26
CA ALA A 131 -14.65 14.11 2.62
C ALA A 131 -13.35 13.49 3.15
N TYR A 132 -12.30 14.29 3.33
CA TYR A 132 -11.03 13.80 3.86
C TYR A 132 -11.11 13.49 5.35
N LEU A 133 -11.73 14.35 6.16
CA LEU A 133 -11.88 14.07 7.60
C LEU A 133 -12.77 12.84 7.87
N SER A 134 -13.79 12.60 7.04
CA SER A 134 -14.65 11.40 7.15
C SER A 134 -13.93 10.10 6.76
N ALA A 135 -12.87 10.20 5.96
CA ALA A 135 -12.05 9.06 5.56
C ALA A 135 -10.98 8.69 6.60
N LEU A 136 -10.83 9.45 7.69
CA LEU A 136 -9.88 9.12 8.74
C LEU A 136 -10.28 7.80 9.44
N PRO A 137 -9.36 6.84 9.61
CA PRO A 137 -9.63 5.65 10.40
C PRO A 137 -9.70 6.01 11.90
N SER A 138 -10.28 5.13 12.72
CA SER A 138 -10.29 5.29 14.18
C SER A 138 -8.87 5.27 14.77
N GLU A 139 -7.99 4.49 14.16
CA GLU A 139 -6.58 4.37 14.53
C GLU A 139 -5.70 4.43 13.28
N SER A 140 -4.52 5.06 13.43
CA SER A 140 -3.50 5.12 12.39
C SER A 140 -2.17 4.62 12.95
N TRP A 141 -1.29 4.15 12.07
CA TRP A 141 0.06 3.77 12.48
C TRP A 141 0.86 4.99 12.91
N GLU A 142 1.40 4.96 14.12
CA GLU A 142 2.23 6.02 14.69
C GLU A 142 3.44 6.30 13.79
N GLY A 143 3.74 7.58 13.54
CA GLY A 143 4.82 7.98 12.64
C GLY A 143 4.51 7.83 11.14
N SER A 144 3.27 7.49 10.78
CA SER A 144 2.82 7.37 9.39
C SER A 144 1.78 8.43 9.00
N CYS A 145 1.34 8.37 7.74
CA CYS A 145 0.22 9.15 7.21
C CYS A 145 -1.06 8.94 8.02
N LEU A 146 -1.88 9.98 8.26
CA LEU A 146 -3.13 9.85 9.02
C LEU A 146 -4.13 8.85 8.41
N PHE A 147 -4.12 8.70 7.09
CA PHE A 147 -5.01 7.76 6.39
C PHE A 147 -4.51 6.31 6.43
N HIS A 148 -3.36 6.04 7.04
CA HIS A 148 -2.78 4.71 7.08
C HIS A 148 -3.26 3.97 8.34
N GLY A 149 -4.35 3.21 8.17
CA GLY A 149 -4.97 2.39 9.21
C GLY A 149 -4.60 0.90 9.13
N PRO A 150 -5.25 0.04 9.94
CA PRO A 150 -4.95 -1.39 10.02
C PRO A 150 -5.19 -2.16 8.71
N ALA A 151 -6.17 -1.73 7.91
CA ALA A 151 -6.49 -2.32 6.60
C ALA A 151 -5.74 -1.64 5.42
N GLY A 152 -4.70 -0.84 5.73
CA GLY A 152 -4.00 0.00 4.77
C GLY A 152 -4.60 1.40 4.66
N CYS A 153 -4.46 2.02 3.48
CA CYS A 153 -4.92 3.40 3.29
C CYS A 153 -6.45 3.49 3.21
N SER A 154 -7.06 4.19 4.17
CA SER A 154 -8.51 4.41 4.28
C SER A 154 -9.06 5.38 3.24
N LEU A 155 -8.20 6.22 2.66
CA LEU A 155 -8.58 7.18 1.63
C LEU A 155 -8.89 6.45 0.31
N PRO A 156 -10.07 6.67 -0.32
CA PRO A 156 -10.38 6.09 -1.62
C PRO A 156 -9.42 6.65 -2.67
N ARG A 157 -9.14 5.85 -3.71
CA ARG A 157 -8.06 6.17 -4.66
C ARG A 157 -8.25 7.52 -5.37
N ARG A 158 -9.49 7.89 -5.68
CA ARG A 158 -9.83 9.20 -6.26
C ARG A 158 -9.43 10.39 -5.37
N LEU A 159 -9.38 10.21 -4.05
CA LEU A 159 -8.99 11.26 -3.10
C LEU A 159 -7.52 11.19 -2.69
N ARG A 160 -6.77 10.17 -3.11
CA ARG A 160 -5.33 10.10 -2.81
C ARG A 160 -4.57 11.16 -3.59
N SER A 161 -3.46 11.64 -3.03
CA SER A 161 -2.51 12.48 -3.76
C SER A 161 -1.97 11.76 -5.00
N ASP A 162 -1.50 12.52 -5.98
CA ASP A 162 -0.94 11.95 -7.20
C ASP A 162 0.31 11.11 -6.89
N THR A 163 1.14 11.55 -5.94
CA THR A 163 2.25 10.76 -5.40
C THR A 163 1.79 9.38 -4.92
N CYS A 164 0.73 9.32 -4.10
CA CYS A 164 0.18 8.05 -3.62
C CYS A 164 -0.43 7.19 -4.75
N ASN A 165 -0.87 7.80 -5.84
CA ASN A 165 -1.47 7.11 -6.98
C ASN A 165 -0.45 6.52 -7.95
N VAL A 166 0.78 7.02 -7.99
CA VAL A 166 1.81 6.56 -8.93
C VAL A 166 2.99 5.85 -8.28
N HIS A 167 3.19 6.06 -6.97
CA HIS A 167 4.33 5.49 -6.27
C HIS A 167 4.13 4.00 -5.93
N TYR A 168 5.13 3.21 -6.29
CA TYR A 168 5.29 1.82 -5.87
C TYR A 168 6.72 1.62 -5.38
N CYS A 169 6.91 0.83 -4.32
CA CYS A 169 8.26 0.45 -3.91
C CYS A 169 8.91 -0.41 -5.02
N PRO A 170 10.26 -0.52 -5.06
CA PRO A 170 10.94 -1.17 -6.17
C PRO A 170 10.43 -2.59 -6.52
N PRO A 171 10.12 -3.47 -5.55
CA PRO A 171 9.53 -4.79 -5.85
C PRO A 171 8.17 -4.71 -6.56
N LEU A 172 7.28 -3.81 -6.11
CA LEU A 172 5.95 -3.64 -6.70
C LEU A 172 6.01 -2.94 -8.06
N ALA A 173 6.91 -1.97 -8.23
CA ALA A 173 7.14 -1.31 -9.52
C ALA A 173 7.63 -2.34 -10.56
N LYS A 174 8.62 -3.15 -10.20
CA LYS A 174 9.14 -4.22 -11.07
C LYS A 174 8.06 -5.23 -11.43
N TRP A 175 7.23 -5.63 -10.47
CA TRP A 175 6.11 -6.54 -10.74
C TRP A 175 5.08 -5.93 -11.70
N ARG A 176 4.67 -4.67 -11.46
CA ARG A 176 3.77 -3.91 -12.34
C ARG A 176 4.30 -3.86 -13.76
N ASP A 177 5.59 -3.56 -13.93
CA ASP A 177 6.21 -3.38 -15.25
C ASP A 177 6.41 -4.70 -16.00
N ALA A 178 6.47 -5.82 -15.27
CA ALA A 178 6.57 -7.17 -15.85
C ALA A 178 5.21 -7.81 -16.18
N MET A 179 4.09 -7.14 -15.87
CA MET A 179 2.77 -7.71 -16.11
C MET A 179 2.40 -7.72 -17.59
N LEU A 180 1.95 -8.87 -18.07
CA LEU A 180 1.29 -8.99 -19.36
C LEU A 180 -0.21 -8.68 -19.19
N PRO A 181 -0.85 -7.94 -20.12
CA PRO A 181 -2.27 -7.59 -20.03
C PRO A 181 -3.20 -8.81 -19.85
N ASP A 182 -2.87 -9.93 -20.48
CA ASP A 182 -3.66 -11.18 -20.44
C ASP A 182 -3.02 -12.25 -19.52
N GLY A 183 -2.04 -11.86 -18.70
CA GLY A 183 -1.36 -12.76 -17.77
C GLY A 183 -2.13 -12.97 -16.46
N PRO A 184 -1.87 -14.06 -15.72
CA PRO A 184 -2.48 -14.25 -14.41
C PRO A 184 -1.95 -13.21 -13.41
N PHE A 185 -2.88 -12.50 -12.76
CA PHE A 185 -2.59 -11.49 -11.74
C PHE A 185 -2.28 -12.16 -10.40
N ARG A 186 -1.08 -12.74 -10.29
CA ARG A 186 -0.66 -13.50 -9.11
C ARG A 186 0.72 -13.13 -8.58
N ALA A 187 0.89 -13.28 -7.27
CA ALA A 187 2.17 -13.09 -6.57
C ALA A 187 2.17 -13.76 -5.19
N MET A 188 3.34 -14.14 -4.73
CA MET A 188 3.58 -14.43 -3.32
C MET A 188 4.21 -13.19 -2.68
N VAL A 189 3.51 -12.56 -1.74
CA VAL A 189 3.99 -11.36 -1.07
C VAL A 189 4.51 -11.73 0.31
N VAL A 190 5.72 -11.29 0.61
CA VAL A 190 6.40 -11.53 1.88
C VAL A 190 6.77 -10.19 2.47
N ALA A 191 6.34 -9.90 3.71
CA ALA A 191 6.66 -8.64 4.38
C ALA A 191 7.60 -8.85 5.57
N GLY A 192 8.69 -8.09 5.61
CA GLY A 192 9.68 -8.09 6.68
C GLY A 192 10.80 -9.12 6.50
N GLU A 193 11.91 -8.88 7.19
CA GLU A 193 13.06 -9.80 7.25
C GLU A 193 13.49 -9.95 8.73
N PRO A 194 13.35 -11.15 9.34
CA PRO A 194 12.72 -12.36 8.80
C PRO A 194 11.23 -12.15 8.48
N ALA A 195 10.66 -13.01 7.63
CA ALA A 195 9.27 -12.91 7.17
C ALA A 195 8.28 -12.81 8.34
N LYS A 196 7.48 -11.74 8.36
CA LYS A 196 6.45 -11.47 9.36
C LYS A 196 5.03 -11.61 8.81
N LEU A 197 4.90 -11.75 7.50
CA LEU A 197 3.66 -12.02 6.84
C LEU A 197 3.97 -12.67 5.49
N VAL A 198 3.24 -13.73 5.17
CA VAL A 198 3.26 -14.39 3.87
C VAL A 198 1.82 -14.48 3.39
N VAL A 199 1.56 -14.00 2.17
CA VAL A 199 0.26 -14.22 1.53
C VAL A 199 0.48 -14.60 0.06
N PHE A 200 -0.43 -15.41 -0.45
CA PHE A 200 -0.59 -15.60 -1.89
C PHE A 200 -1.74 -14.71 -2.37
N VAL A 201 -1.51 -14.00 -3.46
CA VAL A 201 -2.55 -13.23 -4.14
C VAL A 201 -2.76 -13.84 -5.52
N ASP A 202 -4.02 -14.09 -5.86
CA ASP A 202 -4.43 -14.63 -7.17
C ASP A 202 -5.79 -14.05 -7.58
N GLY A 203 -5.85 -13.37 -8.73
CA GLY A 203 -7.09 -12.78 -9.25
C GLY A 203 -7.78 -11.86 -8.24
N GLY A 204 -7.00 -11.14 -7.43
CA GLY A 204 -7.48 -10.26 -6.36
C GLY A 204 -7.89 -10.96 -5.05
N LYS A 205 -7.85 -12.28 -4.96
CA LYS A 205 -8.06 -13.03 -3.70
C LYS A 205 -6.77 -13.08 -2.89
N VAL A 206 -6.84 -12.71 -1.62
CA VAL A 206 -5.73 -12.83 -0.66
C VAL A 206 -5.90 -14.10 0.15
N GLN A 207 -4.88 -14.94 0.16
CA GLN A 207 -4.80 -16.12 1.01
C GLN A 207 -3.61 -15.96 1.96
N PRO A 208 -3.85 -15.55 3.22
CA PRO A 208 -2.79 -15.48 4.21
C PRO A 208 -2.31 -16.88 4.58
N VAL A 209 -1.00 -17.03 4.74
CA VAL A 209 -0.38 -18.28 5.18
C VAL A 209 0.16 -18.09 6.59
N PRO A 210 -0.13 -19.00 7.54
CA PRO A 210 0.48 -18.98 8.86
C PRO A 210 2.01 -18.97 8.77
N LEU A 211 2.66 -18.13 9.59
CA LEU A 211 4.11 -18.16 9.67
C LEU A 211 4.55 -19.43 10.38
N THR A 212 5.37 -20.20 9.70
CA THR A 212 6.04 -21.39 10.23
C THR A 212 7.52 -21.25 9.94
N THR A 213 8.38 -21.70 10.86
CA THR A 213 9.82 -21.73 10.60
C THR A 213 10.12 -22.62 9.40
N VAL A 214 10.77 -22.05 8.38
CA VAL A 214 11.28 -22.79 7.23
C VAL A 214 12.74 -23.11 7.53
N GLU A 215 12.99 -24.35 7.94
CA GLU A 215 14.34 -24.81 8.31
C GLU A 215 15.04 -25.40 7.08
N ASP A 216 16.31 -25.04 6.87
CA ASP A 216 17.16 -25.71 5.88
C ASP A 216 17.73 -27.01 6.47
N ASP A 217 17.08 -28.14 6.17
CA ASP A 217 17.51 -29.48 6.60
C ASP A 217 18.62 -30.09 5.73
N SER A 218 19.23 -29.30 4.83
CA SER A 218 20.33 -29.80 3.99
C SER A 218 21.67 -29.86 4.75
N ARG A 219 21.85 -30.90 5.58
CA ARG A 219 23.17 -31.38 6.05
C ARG A 219 23.24 -32.90 6.15
#